data_AF-A0A450Z594-F1
#
_entry.id   AF-A0A450Z594-F1
#
_cell.length_a   1.000
_cell.length_b   1.000
_cell.length_c   1.000
_cell.angle_alpha   90.00
_cell.angle_beta   90.00
_cell.angle_gamma   90.00
#
_symmetry.space_group_name_H-M   'P 1'
#
loop_
_entity.id
_entity.type
_entity.pdbx_description
1 polymer ?
#
loop_
_entity_poly.entity_id
_entity_poly.type
_entity_poly.pdbx_seq_one_letter_code
_entity_poly.pdbx_strand_id
1 'polypeptide(L)' 'MSDALSGALPEDMLRHDALRLKMLIGRHVRHTGSERGKAILENWAEYPPKFVKVMPTEFRRVLEGLAKG' A
#
# COMPACT_ATOMS: atom_id res chain seq x y z
N MET A 1 7.03 13.08 14.55
CA MET A 1 6.63 11.88 13.75
C MET A 1 5.74 12.25 12.54
N SER A 2 5.96 13.40 11.89
CA SER A 2 5.08 13.86 10.78
C SER A 2 5.61 13.50 9.38
N ASP A 3 6.92 13.23 9.26
CA ASP A 3 7.61 13.23 7.96
C ASP A 3 7.71 11.85 7.27
N ALA A 4 7.42 10.76 7.99
CA ALA A 4 7.59 9.40 7.46
C ALA A 4 6.50 8.93 6.48
N LEU A 5 5.44 9.72 6.26
CA LEU A 5 4.29 9.36 5.42
C LEU A 5 4.06 10.34 4.24
N SER A 6 4.91 11.35 4.09
CA SER A 6 4.90 12.29 2.95
C SER A 6 5.60 11.73 1.70
N GLY A 7 6.47 10.72 1.88
CA GLY A 7 7.23 10.09 0.80
C GLY A 7 6.34 9.54 -0.31
N ALA A 8 6.79 9.71 -1.57
CA ALA A 8 6.17 9.12 -2.75
C ALA A 8 5.87 7.63 -2.52
N LEU A 9 4.74 7.16 -3.07
CA LEU A 9 4.44 5.73 -3.02
C LEU A 9 5.57 4.97 -3.71
N PRO A 10 5.95 3.76 -3.25
CA PRO A 10 6.89 2.94 -4.00
C PRO A 10 6.40 2.82 -5.46
N GLU A 11 7.25 3.11 -6.43
CA GLU A 11 6.86 3.05 -7.85
C GLU A 11 6.76 1.61 -8.36
N ASP A 12 7.53 0.68 -7.77
CA ASP A 12 7.52 -0.73 -8.14
C ASP A 12 6.24 -1.44 -7.67
N MET A 13 5.25 -1.52 -8.55
CA MET A 13 3.93 -2.14 -8.33
C MET A 13 4.00 -3.67 -8.09
N LEU A 14 5.16 -4.29 -8.26
CA LEU A 14 5.40 -5.72 -8.01
C LEU A 14 5.96 -5.98 -6.60
N ARG A 15 6.52 -4.97 -5.92
CA ARG A 15 7.16 -5.10 -4.61
C ARG A 15 6.57 -4.17 -3.55
N HIS A 16 6.96 -4.41 -2.30
CA HIS A 16 6.65 -3.56 -1.14
C HIS A 16 5.14 -3.33 -0.90
N ASP A 17 4.29 -4.30 -1.25
CA ASP A 17 2.83 -4.17 -1.16
C ASP A 17 2.34 -3.81 0.25
N ALA A 18 2.89 -4.45 1.28
CA ALA A 18 2.54 -4.17 2.67
C ALA A 18 2.89 -2.73 3.07
N LEU A 19 4.08 -2.25 2.67
CA LEU A 19 4.50 -0.87 2.94
C LEU A 19 3.63 0.13 2.19
N ARG A 20 3.38 -0.09 0.90
CA ARG A 20 2.49 0.75 0.08
C ARG A 20 1.09 0.80 0.69
N LEU A 21 0.53 -0.35 1.06
CA LEU A 21 -0.79 -0.44 1.68
C LEU A 21 -0.84 0.33 3.01
N LYS A 22 0.17 0.18 3.88
CA LYS A 22 0.26 0.94 5.13
C LYS A 22 0.32 2.45 4.89
N MET A 23 1.07 2.89 3.89
CA MET A 23 1.15 4.32 3.52
C MET A 23 -0.20 4.84 3.00
N LEU A 24 -0.88 4.09 2.13
CA LEU A 24 -2.19 4.47 1.60
C LEU A 24 -3.25 4.57 2.70
N ILE A 25 -3.28 3.60 3.63
CA ILE A 25 -4.18 3.64 4.78
C ILE A 25 -3.82 4.83 5.70
N GLY A 26 -2.53 5.07 5.96
CA GLY A 26 -2.06 6.21 6.74
C GLY A 26 -2.45 7.56 6.14
N ARG A 27 -2.34 7.70 4.82
CA ARG A 27 -2.83 8.89 4.10
C ARG A 27 -4.35 8.99 4.22
N HIS A 28 -5.10 7.91 4.02
CA HIS A 28 -6.55 7.91 4.17
C HIS A 28 -6.97 8.38 5.56
N VAL A 29 -6.40 7.81 6.63
CA VAL A 29 -6.68 8.21 8.03
C VAL A 29 -6.40 9.69 8.25
N ARG A 30 -5.28 10.21 7.74
CA ARG A 30 -4.92 11.63 7.87
C ARG A 30 -5.96 12.57 7.26
N HIS A 31 -6.51 12.22 6.09
CA HIS A 31 -7.43 13.09 5.37
C HIS A 31 -8.89 12.91 5.77
N THR A 32 -9.27 11.74 6.30
CA THR A 32 -10.68 11.42 6.58
C THR A 32 -10.99 11.21 8.07
N GLY A 33 -9.98 11.01 8.90
CA GLY A 33 -10.16 10.65 10.31
C GLY A 33 -10.68 9.22 10.53
N SER A 34 -10.67 8.35 9.51
CA SER A 34 -11.26 7.00 9.56
C SER A 34 -10.80 6.17 10.78
N GLU A 35 -11.72 5.90 11.70
CA GLU A 35 -11.51 5.04 12.87
C GLU A 35 -11.16 3.60 12.47
N ARG A 36 -11.78 3.08 11.40
CA ARG A 36 -11.44 1.77 10.86
C ARG A 36 -9.99 1.74 10.36
N GLY A 37 -9.54 2.79 9.69
CA GLY A 37 -8.16 2.91 9.24
C GLY A 37 -7.17 2.99 10.41
N LYS A 38 -7.49 3.73 11.48
CA LYS A 38 -6.68 3.79 12.70
C LYS A 38 -6.51 2.41 13.33
N ALA A 39 -7.62 1.69 13.53
CA ALA A 39 -7.60 0.34 14.10
C ALA A 39 -6.74 -0.65 13.27
N ILE A 40 -6.77 -0.55 11.94
CA ILE A 40 -5.91 -1.36 11.05
C ILE A 40 -4.42 -1.02 11.24
N LEU A 41 -4.08 0.28 11.36
CA LEU A 41 -2.69 0.73 11.52
C LEU A 41 -2.12 0.39 12.90
N GLU A 42 -2.93 0.49 13.96
CA GLU A 42 -2.55 0.12 15.33
C GLU A 42 -2.23 -1.37 15.45
N ASN A 43 -3.03 -2.21 14.77
CA ASN A 43 -2.88 -3.66 14.80
C ASN A 43 -2.16 -4.21 13.55
N TRP A 44 -1.30 -3.40 12.93
CA TRP A 44 -0.76 -3.69 11.60
C TRP A 44 -0.04 -5.04 11.47
N ALA A 45 0.48 -5.63 12.54
CA ALA A 45 1.10 -6.96 12.46
C ALA A 45 0.13 -8.07 12.03
N GLU A 46 -1.17 -7.92 12.30
CA GLU A 46 -2.18 -8.97 12.11
C GLU A 46 -3.03 -8.79 10.83
N TYR A 47 -3.03 -7.59 10.27
CA TYR A 47 -3.92 -7.22 9.16
C TYR A 47 -3.42 -7.56 7.74
N PRO A 48 -2.11 -7.60 7.41
CA PRO A 48 -1.62 -7.93 6.08
C PRO A 48 -2.21 -9.19 5.45
N PRO A 49 -2.35 -10.35 6.14
CA PRO A 49 -2.94 -11.55 5.52
C PRO A 49 -4.44 -11.40 5.21
N LYS A 50 -5.10 -10.36 5.70
CA LYS A 50 -6.54 -10.10 5.45
C LYS A 50 -6.77 -9.29 4.16
N PHE A 51 -5.72 -8.82 3.49
CA PHE A 51 -5.82 -8.07 2.25
C PHE A 51 -5.49 -8.95 1.04
N VAL A 52 -6.34 -8.89 0.01
CA VAL A 52 -6.10 -9.56 -1.27
C VAL A 52 -5.54 -8.54 -2.26
N LYS A 53 -4.33 -8.80 -2.77
CA LYS A 53 -3.79 -8.06 -3.91
C LYS A 53 -4.47 -8.55 -5.18
N VAL A 54 -5.37 -7.73 -5.71
CA VAL A 54 -5.94 -7.95 -7.06
C VAL A 54 -4.98 -7.35 -8.08
N MET A 55 -4.37 -8.20 -8.89
CA MET A 55 -3.49 -7.80 -9.99
C MET A 55 -3.97 -8.49 -11.27
N PRO A 56 -4.60 -7.78 -12.22
CA PRO A 56 -5.03 -8.36 -13.49
C PRO A 56 -3.85 -8.95 -14.25
N THR A 57 -4.05 -10.10 -14.89
CA THR A 57 -2.98 -10.83 -15.60
C THR A 57 -2.33 -9.99 -16.69
N GLU A 58 -3.12 -9.32 -17.53
CA GLU A 58 -2.58 -8.49 -18.61
C GLU A 58 -1.85 -7.26 -18.07
N PHE A 59 -2.34 -6.66 -16.99
CA PHE A 59 -1.65 -5.55 -16.35
C PHE A 59 -0.31 -5.97 -15.75
N ARG A 60 -0.25 -7.16 -15.13
CA ARG A 60 1.02 -7.73 -14.65
C ARG A 60 2.03 -7.91 -15.79
N ARG A 61 1.61 -8.43 -16.93
CA ARG A 61 2.49 -8.64 -18.10
C ARG A 61 3.08 -7.32 -18.61
N VAL A 62 2.26 -6.28 -18.70
CA VAL A 62 2.73 -4.93 -19.07
C VAL A 62 3.76 -4.42 -18.07
N LEU A 63 3.49 -4.53 -16.77
CA LEU A 63 4.42 -4.10 -15.72
C LEU A 63 5.76 -4.87 -15.75
N GLU A 64 5.71 -6.19 -15.95
CA GLU A 64 6.91 -7.03 -16.08
C GLU A 64 7.72 -6.70 -17.35
N GLY A 65 7.05 -6.28 -18.43
CA GLY A 65 7.70 -5.81 -19.65
C GLY A 65 8.43 -4.48 -19.47
N LEU A 66 7.79 -3.52 -18.79
CA LEU A 66 8.40 -2.23 -18.47
C LEU A 66 9.60 -2.35 -17.51
N ALA A 67 9.60 -3.34 -16.62
CA ALA A 67 10.71 -3.56 -15.67
C ALA A 67 11.96 -4.22 -16.30
N LYS A 68 11.87 -4.71 -17.54
CA LYS A 68 12.97 -5.41 -18.25
C LYS A 68 13.69 -4.56 -19.30
N GLY A 69 13.27 -3.31 -19.51
CA GLY A 69 13.91 -2.34 -20.41
C GLY A 69 14.56 -1.22 -19.63
#